data_AF-A0A7X5LL36-F1
#
_entry.id   AF-A0A7X5LL36-F1
#
_cell.length_a   1.000
_cell.length_b   1.000
_cell.length_c   1.000
_cell.angle_alpha   90.00
_cell.angle_beta   90.00
_cell.angle_gamma   90.00
#
_symmetry.space_group_name_H-M   'P 1'
#
loop_
_entity.id
_entity.type
_entity.pdbx_description
1 polymer ?
#
loop_
_entity_poly.entity_id
_entity_poly.type
_entity_poly.pdbx_seq_one_letter_code
_entity_poly.pdbx_strand_id
1 'polypeptide(L)'
;MWNLRCICFVAALLLSWTANAHHGSSGQFDTRASVELSGKITRVRLVNPHAYVYFDSTNERGDVVNMRCELQSGSLLKRRGWTKELFETGSHIVIKGSPDRTDPTTCYMQEITFENGVSAHRDSEFDENGTLIHSHQHDEDIKKERAERAVIREDGAPNLAGNWVMIRKKGQRPGGGGGRALLTEAGKLAVKDATAAQNPRYQCKPTNIIMDWWFDLMVNKIEQTDTKITLTYGFMSLKRTIYLDGTPMPTDYQPNRAGFSTGEWQGNTLVVTTTGFDEGWIMAPIDGNPGGMPQRGKDNNDNRPPPPSDLPPSDLSERTAPPKNGRPGPPSPAKNSSQLTIVERFTLSDDGTVLTREYTIRDPLYLEAPMTGSDQVTLTQAGYQPYECEDLTAERGSDSLGGLGVTKQSTASPRASSSTLLITLEDSWLGTMVASTQWGYPIVLSLHAIGMATMVGIALMICIRVVGFAPSIPLNAMTPYWHVALIGFVINLFSGTALFLGNAVELYYNWAFRIKLLLVVIGLIITWQLVRSCTKQTNDNGDGLRPLALLALLSWIGAIVAGRLIGYMG
;
A
#
# COMPACT_ATOMS: atom_id res chain seq x y z
N MET A 1 27.03 -40.43 -13.51
CA MET A 1 27.11 -39.96 -12.11
C MET A 1 26.61 -38.53 -12.06
N TRP A 2 25.34 -38.33 -11.70
CA TRP A 2 24.75 -37.00 -11.58
C TRP A 2 25.38 -36.29 -10.38
N ASN A 3 26.05 -35.17 -10.63
CA ASN A 3 26.88 -34.49 -9.65
C ASN A 3 26.07 -34.09 -8.41
N LEU A 4 26.51 -34.56 -7.23
CA LEU A 4 26.06 -34.13 -5.89
C LEU A 4 25.95 -32.60 -5.75
N ARG A 5 26.74 -31.86 -6.54
CA ARG A 5 26.74 -30.40 -6.67
C ARG A 5 25.42 -29.81 -7.19
N CYS A 6 24.72 -30.48 -8.11
CA CYS A 6 23.41 -30.02 -8.59
C CYS A 6 22.32 -30.21 -7.53
N ILE A 7 22.42 -31.28 -6.72
CA ILE A 7 21.46 -31.57 -5.64
C ILE A 7 21.61 -30.54 -4.50
N CYS A 8 22.83 -30.15 -4.13
CA CYS A 8 23.04 -29.09 -3.14
C CYS A 8 22.56 -27.71 -3.63
N PHE A 9 22.67 -27.41 -4.93
CA PHE A 9 22.21 -26.14 -5.50
C PHE A 9 20.67 -26.07 -5.57
N VAL A 10 20.01 -27.18 -5.92
CA VAL A 10 18.54 -27.30 -5.90
C VAL A 10 18.01 -27.32 -4.46
N ALA A 11 18.69 -27.98 -3.52
CA ALA A 11 18.31 -27.97 -2.10
C ALA A 11 18.43 -26.57 -1.46
N ALA A 12 19.43 -25.77 -1.85
CA ALA A 12 19.57 -24.39 -1.38
C ALA A 12 18.48 -23.46 -1.95
N LEU A 13 18.01 -23.69 -3.18
CA LEU A 13 16.87 -22.97 -3.76
C LEU A 13 15.52 -23.35 -3.10
N LEU A 14 15.38 -24.61 -2.67
CA LEU A 14 14.18 -25.13 -2.00
C LEU A 14 14.08 -24.77 -0.50
N LEU A 15 15.17 -24.28 0.11
CA LEU A 15 15.21 -23.81 1.51
C LEU A 15 14.80 -22.34 1.68
N SER A 16 14.23 -21.73 0.63
CA SER A 16 13.60 -20.41 0.69
C SER A 16 12.31 -20.48 1.49
N TRP A 17 12.40 -20.58 2.82
CA TRP A 17 11.25 -20.42 3.69
C TRP A 17 10.59 -19.07 3.41
N THR A 18 9.28 -19.12 3.23
CA THR A 18 8.42 -17.94 3.17
C THR A 18 8.55 -17.19 4.50
N ALA A 19 9.39 -16.15 4.52
CA ALA A 19 9.31 -15.17 5.59
C ALA A 19 7.95 -14.47 5.46
N ASN A 20 7.08 -14.67 6.45
CA ASN A 20 5.84 -13.92 6.62
C ASN A 20 6.18 -12.47 7.00
N ALA A 21 6.60 -11.68 6.02
CA ALA A 21 6.69 -10.24 6.15
C ALA A 21 5.28 -9.66 5.90
N HIS A 22 4.62 -9.22 6.97
CA HIS A 22 3.43 -8.37 6.88
C HIS A 22 3.90 -6.92 6.89
N HIS A 23 3.61 -6.15 5.84
CA HIS A 23 3.86 -4.71 5.81
C HIS A 23 2.75 -3.99 6.60
N GLY A 24 2.90 -3.96 7.92
CA GLY A 24 2.07 -3.17 8.82
C GLY A 24 2.95 -2.46 9.84
N SER A 25 2.55 -1.26 10.26
CA SER A 25 3.27 -0.47 11.27
C SER A 25 3.50 -1.23 12.59
N SER A 26 2.78 -2.32 12.84
CA SER A 26 2.95 -3.20 14.01
C SER A 26 4.31 -3.91 14.13
N GLY A 27 5.02 -4.08 13.02
CA GLY A 27 6.35 -4.71 13.02
C GLY A 27 7.42 -3.81 13.64
N GLN A 28 7.41 -2.53 13.30
CA GLN A 28 8.36 -1.52 13.76
C GLN A 28 7.91 -0.82 15.05
N PHE A 29 6.61 -0.52 15.19
CA PHE A 29 6.06 0.25 16.29
C PHE A 29 5.27 -0.63 17.27
N ASP A 30 5.30 -0.26 18.55
CA ASP A 30 4.42 -0.87 19.54
C ASP A 30 3.05 -0.19 19.56
N THR A 31 2.17 -0.63 18.65
CA THR A 31 0.82 -0.06 18.48
C THR A 31 -0.12 -0.27 19.68
N ARG A 32 0.31 -1.00 20.71
CA ARG A 32 -0.41 -1.16 21.99
C ARG A 32 0.01 -0.13 23.04
N ALA A 33 1.14 0.53 22.83
CA ALA A 33 1.65 1.60 23.69
C ALA A 33 1.38 2.97 23.06
N SER A 34 1.29 3.99 23.91
CA SER A 34 1.15 5.38 23.49
C SER A 34 2.19 6.23 24.22
N VAL A 35 2.81 7.15 23.48
CA VAL A 35 3.73 8.18 23.97
C VAL A 35 3.23 9.54 23.55
N GLU A 36 3.46 10.53 24.40
CA GLU A 36 3.26 11.94 24.10
C GLU A 36 4.63 12.62 24.08
N LEU A 37 4.95 13.28 22.98
CA LEU A 37 6.25 13.89 22.72
C LEU A 37 6.02 15.35 22.34
N SER A 38 6.76 16.28 22.94
CA SER A 38 6.67 17.70 22.61
C SER A 38 8.03 18.28 22.25
N GLY A 39 8.06 19.27 21.37
CA GLY A 39 9.31 19.87 20.94
C GLY A 39 9.15 20.89 19.82
N LYS A 40 10.28 21.37 19.30
CA LYS A 40 10.31 22.36 18.21
C LYS A 40 10.56 21.69 16.87
N ILE A 41 9.73 21.95 15.87
CA ILE A 41 9.91 21.39 14.53
C ILE A 41 11.27 21.79 13.98
N THR A 42 12.03 20.82 13.48
CA THR A 42 13.29 21.07 12.77
C THR A 42 13.15 20.80 11.27
N ARG A 43 12.28 19.88 10.85
CA ARG A 43 12.06 19.53 9.44
C ARG A 43 10.78 18.71 9.23
N VAL A 44 10.20 18.77 8.04
CA VAL A 44 9.22 17.78 7.56
C VAL A 44 9.64 17.21 6.19
N ARG A 45 9.47 15.89 6.01
CA ARG A 45 9.69 15.19 4.74
C ARG A 45 8.41 14.51 4.29
N LEU A 46 7.68 15.14 3.35
CA LEU A 46 6.51 14.55 2.70
C LEU A 46 6.94 13.64 1.53
N VAL A 47 7.56 12.51 1.88
CA VAL A 47 8.12 11.50 0.96
C VAL A 47 7.39 10.16 1.09
N ASN A 48 7.65 9.22 0.19
CA ASN A 48 7.05 7.88 0.19
C ASN A 48 8.12 6.84 0.62
N PRO A 49 7.75 5.70 1.25
CA PRO A 49 6.39 5.22 1.55
C PRO A 49 5.71 5.93 2.74
N HIS A 50 6.50 6.55 3.62
CA HIS A 50 6.01 7.28 4.78
C HIS A 50 6.69 8.65 4.89
N ALA A 51 5.90 9.66 5.23
CA ALA A 51 6.43 10.98 5.55
C ALA A 51 6.93 11.03 7.00
N TYR A 52 7.77 12.01 7.32
CA TYR A 52 8.32 12.18 8.67
C TYR A 52 8.32 13.64 9.08
N VAL A 53 8.01 13.91 10.34
CA VAL A 53 8.25 15.19 11.01
C VAL A 53 9.38 14.99 12.01
N TYR A 54 10.34 15.91 12.00
CA TYR A 54 11.51 15.94 12.87
C TYR A 54 11.40 17.12 13.79
N PHE A 55 11.72 16.93 15.06
CA PHE A 55 11.61 17.98 16.08
C PHE A 55 12.57 17.76 17.24
N ASP A 56 13.04 18.84 17.84
CA ASP A 56 13.91 18.82 19.01
C ASP A 56 13.05 18.75 20.27
N SER A 57 13.19 17.65 21.03
CA SER A 57 12.50 17.41 22.30
C SER A 57 13.51 17.37 23.45
N THR A 58 13.17 18.00 24.58
CA THR A 58 14.03 17.98 25.76
C THR A 58 13.62 16.83 26.67
N ASN A 59 14.55 15.93 26.97
CA ASN A 59 14.29 14.82 27.87
C ASN A 59 14.26 15.28 29.35
N GLU A 60 13.90 14.37 30.26
CA GLU A 60 13.87 14.66 31.72
C GLU A 60 15.23 15.06 32.32
N ARG A 61 16.34 14.79 31.62
CA ARG A 61 17.70 15.14 32.04
C ARG A 61 18.14 16.52 31.55
N GLY A 62 17.31 17.20 30.75
CA GLY A 62 17.62 18.49 30.14
C GLY A 62 18.39 18.40 28.83
N ASP A 63 18.64 17.19 28.31
CA ASP A 63 19.29 17.02 27.01
C ASP A 63 18.27 17.21 25.88
N VAL A 64 18.68 17.93 24.84
CA VAL A 64 17.89 18.08 23.62
C VAL A 64 18.18 16.89 22.69
N VAL A 65 17.13 16.16 22.33
CA VAL A 65 17.17 15.01 21.43
C VAL A 65 16.33 15.30 20.20
N ASN A 66 16.89 15.12 19.01
CA ASN A 66 16.12 15.24 17.78
C ASN A 66 15.29 13.97 17.56
N MET A 67 13.98 14.11 17.67
CA MET A 67 12.98 13.08 17.49
C MET A 67 12.47 13.07 16.06
N ARG A 68 12.05 11.90 15.56
CA ARG A 68 11.29 11.78 14.31
C ARG A 68 10.00 11.00 14.53
N CYS A 69 8.90 11.47 13.96
CA CYS A 69 7.65 10.72 13.97
C CYS A 69 7.15 10.49 12.54
N GLU A 70 6.83 9.23 12.25
CA GLU A 70 6.28 8.78 10.99
C GLU A 70 4.84 9.30 10.83
N LEU A 71 4.51 9.85 9.67
CA LEU A 71 3.16 10.22 9.22
C LEU A 71 2.70 9.30 8.06
N GLN A 72 1.50 9.52 7.52
CA GLN A 72 1.03 8.83 6.31
C GLN A 72 1.98 9.03 5.11
N SER A 73 1.72 8.32 4.01
CA SER A 73 2.52 8.51 2.79
C SER A 73 2.51 9.97 2.37
N GLY A 74 3.65 10.47 1.90
CA GLY A 74 3.78 11.85 1.45
C GLY A 74 2.79 12.20 0.34
N SER A 75 2.43 11.23 -0.52
CA SER A 75 1.39 11.41 -1.54
C SER A 75 -0.01 11.64 -0.95
N LEU A 76 -0.40 10.86 0.07
CA LEU A 76 -1.71 10.95 0.72
C LEU A 76 -1.86 12.25 1.53
N LEU A 77 -0.81 12.61 2.26
CA LEU A 77 -0.78 13.84 3.04
C LEU A 77 -0.93 15.09 2.16
N LYS A 78 -0.16 15.17 1.07
CA LYS A 78 -0.28 16.30 0.12
C LYS A 78 -1.69 16.44 -0.46
N ARG A 79 -2.35 15.31 -0.78
CA ARG A 79 -3.75 15.30 -1.26
C ARG A 79 -4.73 15.82 -0.21
N ARG A 80 -4.45 15.58 1.06
CA ARG A 80 -5.24 16.05 2.21
C ARG A 80 -4.88 17.47 2.66
N GLY A 81 -4.21 18.24 1.80
CA GLY A 81 -3.80 19.61 2.12
C GLY A 81 -2.67 19.72 3.14
N TRP A 82 -2.00 18.62 3.50
CA TRP A 82 -0.80 18.72 4.34
C TRP A 82 0.35 19.25 3.50
N THR A 83 0.70 20.50 3.76
CA THR A 83 1.80 21.18 3.08
C THR A 83 3.02 21.26 3.99
N LYS A 84 4.18 21.66 3.46
CA LYS A 84 5.38 21.83 4.30
C LYS A 84 5.23 23.04 5.21
N GLU A 85 4.44 24.00 4.77
CA GLU A 85 4.17 25.29 5.39
C GLU A 85 3.40 25.13 6.71
N LEU A 86 2.59 24.07 6.86
CA LEU A 86 1.97 23.69 8.13
C LEU A 86 3.01 23.35 9.22
N PHE A 87 4.20 22.91 8.81
CA PHE A 87 5.29 22.51 9.71
C PHE A 87 6.37 23.59 9.76
N GLU A 88 5.99 24.80 10.19
CA GLU A 88 6.92 25.91 10.30
C GLU A 88 8.09 25.54 11.21
N THR A 89 9.32 25.66 10.69
CA THR A 89 10.53 25.29 11.44
C THR A 89 10.72 26.23 12.64
N GLY A 90 10.94 25.64 13.82
CA GLY A 90 11.05 26.34 15.09
C GLY A 90 9.75 26.41 15.89
N SER A 91 8.59 26.17 15.24
CA SER A 91 7.29 26.16 15.92
C SER A 91 7.16 24.97 16.87
N HIS A 92 6.41 25.16 17.95
CA HIS A 92 6.18 24.09 18.93
C HIS A 92 5.11 23.11 18.46
N ILE A 93 5.35 21.81 18.68
CA ILE A 93 4.37 20.75 18.43
C ILE A 93 4.28 19.80 19.61
N VAL A 94 3.11 19.17 19.74
CA VAL A 94 2.88 18.02 20.62
C VAL A 94 2.37 16.88 19.76
N ILE A 95 3.01 15.71 19.83
CA ILE A 95 2.64 14.51 19.09
C ILE A 95 2.19 13.44 20.08
N LYS A 96 1.02 12.86 19.82
CA LYS A 96 0.60 11.58 20.42
C LYS A 96 0.77 10.48 19.39
N GLY A 97 1.43 9.41 19.79
CA GLY A 97 1.79 8.33 18.88
C GLY A 97 2.12 7.02 19.57
N SER A 98 2.56 6.04 18.80
CA SER A 98 3.10 4.78 19.32
C SER A 98 4.64 4.81 19.23
N PRO A 99 5.38 4.36 20.25
CA PRO A 99 6.84 4.35 20.21
C PRO A 99 7.35 3.27 19.24
N ASP A 100 8.52 3.50 18.65
CA ASP A 100 9.29 2.44 17.99
C ASP A 100 9.72 1.40 19.04
N ARG A 101 9.80 0.13 18.63
CA ARG A 101 10.17 -0.98 19.54
C ARG A 101 11.63 -0.95 19.97
N THR A 102 12.48 -0.27 19.22
CA THR A 102 13.94 -0.33 19.33
C THR A 102 14.61 1.03 19.36
N ASP A 103 14.07 2.02 18.64
CA ASP A 103 14.63 3.37 18.55
C ASP A 103 13.85 4.35 19.44
N PRO A 104 14.38 4.78 20.60
CA PRO A 104 13.68 5.67 21.51
C PRO A 104 13.46 7.08 20.93
N THR A 105 14.07 7.42 19.79
CA THR A 105 13.93 8.72 19.12
C THR A 105 12.88 8.72 18.00
N THR A 106 12.23 7.57 17.76
CA THR A 106 11.29 7.37 16.65
C THR A 106 9.88 7.02 17.15
N CYS A 107 8.85 7.58 16.51
CA CYS A 107 7.45 7.29 16.85
C CYS A 107 6.54 7.16 15.61
N TYR A 108 5.39 6.51 15.77
CA TYR A 108 4.30 6.47 14.80
C TYR A 108 3.24 7.50 15.21
N MET A 109 3.11 8.60 14.46
CA MET A 109 2.17 9.68 14.80
C MET A 109 0.72 9.24 14.60
N GLN A 110 -0.12 9.49 15.62
CA GLN A 110 -1.56 9.33 15.58
C GLN A 110 -2.28 10.69 15.56
N GLU A 111 -1.76 11.65 16.32
CA GLU A 111 -2.25 13.01 16.43
C GLU A 111 -1.08 13.98 16.62
N ILE A 112 -1.17 15.15 16.01
CA ILE A 112 -0.23 16.26 16.14
C ILE A 112 -0.99 17.54 16.48
N THR A 113 -0.55 18.24 17.50
CA THR A 113 -1.01 19.57 17.88
C THR A 113 0.04 20.59 17.53
N PHE A 114 -0.32 21.59 16.72
CA PHE A 114 0.53 22.69 16.30
C PHE A 114 0.48 23.86 17.30
N GLU A 115 1.47 24.76 17.23
CA GLU A 115 1.62 25.90 18.14
C GLU A 115 0.41 26.85 18.13
N ASN A 116 -0.28 26.97 17.00
CA ASN A 116 -1.52 27.72 16.86
C ASN A 116 -2.73 27.07 17.57
N GLY A 117 -2.53 25.95 18.28
CA GLY A 117 -3.55 25.20 19.01
C GLY A 117 -4.33 24.19 18.17
N VAL A 118 -4.09 24.13 16.86
CA VAL A 118 -4.77 23.21 15.94
C VAL A 118 -4.26 21.79 16.18
N SER A 119 -5.19 20.85 16.46
CA SER A 119 -4.86 19.43 16.63
C SER A 119 -5.42 18.59 15.49
N ALA A 120 -4.53 17.95 14.74
CA ALA A 120 -4.84 17.15 13.56
C ALA A 120 -4.49 15.68 13.81
N HIS A 121 -5.42 14.78 13.49
CA HIS A 121 -5.12 13.35 13.41
C HIS A 121 -4.30 13.04 12.16
N ARG A 122 -3.63 11.89 12.16
CA ARG A 122 -2.82 11.40 11.03
C ARG A 122 -3.57 11.35 9.69
N ASP A 123 -4.91 11.33 9.72
CA ASP A 123 -5.81 11.30 8.58
C ASP A 123 -6.63 12.58 8.37
N SER A 124 -6.38 13.64 9.14
CA SER A 124 -7.04 14.94 9.01
C SER A 124 -6.77 15.61 7.66
N GLU A 125 -7.60 16.58 7.31
CA GLU A 125 -7.50 17.34 6.06
C GLU A 125 -7.40 18.84 6.35
N PHE A 126 -6.62 19.53 5.53
CA PHE A 126 -6.43 20.98 5.57
C PHE A 126 -6.92 21.58 4.27
N ASP A 127 -7.49 22.79 4.34
CA ASP A 127 -7.84 23.55 3.14
C ASP A 127 -6.60 24.21 2.52
N GLU A 128 -6.78 24.92 1.40
CA GLU A 128 -5.70 25.61 0.70
C GLU A 128 -5.02 26.71 1.55
N ASN A 129 -5.69 27.17 2.60
CA ASN A 129 -5.18 28.19 3.53
C ASN A 129 -4.44 27.57 4.73
N GLY A 130 -4.32 26.24 4.80
CA GLY A 130 -3.72 25.54 5.92
C GLY A 130 -4.59 25.51 7.17
N THR A 131 -5.89 25.75 7.04
CA THR A 131 -6.85 25.64 8.14
C THR A 131 -7.30 24.19 8.27
N LEU A 132 -7.26 23.66 9.49
CA LEU A 132 -7.76 22.31 9.75
C LEU A 132 -9.25 22.27 9.48
N ILE A 133 -9.65 21.36 8.59
CA ILE A 133 -11.05 21.07 8.33
C ILE A 133 -11.52 20.24 9.52
N HIS A 134 -12.01 20.92 10.56
CA HIS A 134 -12.48 20.27 11.79
C HIS A 134 -13.67 19.36 11.49
N SER A 135 -13.47 18.05 11.60
CA SER A 135 -14.54 17.04 11.53
C SER A 135 -15.62 17.19 12.62
N HIS A 136 -15.42 18.10 13.59
CA HIS A 136 -16.41 18.44 14.62
C HIS A 136 -17.12 19.79 14.42
N GLN A 137 -16.57 20.71 13.61
CA GLN A 137 -17.22 21.99 13.27
C GLN A 137 -18.16 21.84 12.07
N HIS A 138 -17.89 20.81 11.25
CA HIS A 138 -18.84 20.28 10.28
C HIS A 138 -20.20 19.97 10.95
N ASP A 139 -20.27 19.55 12.22
CA ASP A 139 -21.58 19.22 12.79
C ASP A 139 -22.49 20.43 13.07
N GLU A 140 -21.97 21.60 13.40
CA GLU A 140 -22.78 22.81 13.66
C GLU A 140 -22.97 23.68 12.41
N ASP A 141 -21.95 23.81 11.56
CA ASP A 141 -22.08 24.58 10.30
C ASP A 141 -22.85 23.79 9.23
N ILE A 142 -22.66 22.46 9.14
CA ILE A 142 -23.60 21.66 8.34
C ILE A 142 -24.98 21.75 8.99
N LYS A 143 -25.19 21.79 10.32
CA LYS A 143 -26.56 21.96 10.89
C LYS A 143 -27.24 23.25 10.44
N LYS A 144 -26.46 24.33 10.27
CA LYS A 144 -26.97 25.65 9.90
C LYS A 144 -27.36 25.74 8.41
N GLU A 145 -26.61 25.12 7.49
CA GLU A 145 -26.99 24.98 6.08
C GLU A 145 -27.92 23.77 5.79
N ARG A 146 -27.88 22.71 6.61
CA ARG A 146 -28.85 21.57 6.63
C ARG A 146 -30.29 22.07 6.74
N ALA A 147 -30.49 23.21 7.41
CA ALA A 147 -31.79 23.84 7.59
C ALA A 147 -32.35 24.50 6.32
N GLU A 148 -31.54 24.70 5.26
CA GLU A 148 -31.95 25.45 4.05
C GLU A 148 -32.22 24.56 2.82
N ARG A 149 -31.83 23.29 2.83
CA ARG A 149 -32.12 22.37 1.71
C ARG A 149 -33.58 21.94 1.70
N ALA A 150 -34.23 22.04 0.54
CA ALA A 150 -35.54 21.44 0.33
C ALA A 150 -35.44 19.90 0.39
N VAL A 151 -36.10 19.29 1.39
CA VAL A 151 -36.17 17.82 1.57
C VAL A 151 -37.10 17.17 0.54
N ILE A 152 -38.08 17.92 0.04
CA ILE A 152 -39.01 17.52 -1.00
C ILE A 152 -38.81 18.44 -2.21
N ARG A 153 -38.83 17.88 -3.41
CA ARG A 153 -38.75 18.60 -4.69
C ARG A 153 -40.10 19.23 -5.04
N GLU A 154 -40.10 20.11 -6.03
CA GLU A 154 -41.34 20.71 -6.57
C GLU A 154 -42.33 19.67 -7.11
N ASP A 155 -41.83 18.53 -7.59
CA ASP A 155 -42.63 17.39 -8.07
C ASP A 155 -43.20 16.51 -6.95
N GLY A 156 -42.94 16.85 -5.68
CA GLY A 156 -43.42 16.12 -4.51
C GLY A 156 -42.57 14.90 -4.12
N ALA A 157 -41.54 14.54 -4.90
CA ALA A 157 -40.64 13.45 -4.56
C ALA A 157 -39.57 13.88 -3.54
N PRO A 158 -39.06 12.97 -2.70
CA PRO A 158 -37.86 13.22 -1.90
C PRO A 158 -36.69 13.73 -2.74
N ASN A 159 -36.04 14.79 -2.25
CA ASN A 159 -34.89 15.39 -2.89
C ASN A 159 -33.61 14.65 -2.48
N LEU A 160 -33.08 13.80 -3.35
CA LEU A 160 -31.84 13.06 -3.16
C LEU A 160 -30.60 13.80 -3.73
N ALA A 161 -30.78 14.87 -4.52
CA ALA A 161 -29.69 15.56 -5.21
C ALA A 161 -28.65 16.14 -4.25
N GLY A 162 -27.36 15.88 -4.45
CA GLY A 162 -26.30 16.41 -3.58
C GLY A 162 -25.07 15.52 -3.51
N ASN A 163 -24.13 15.89 -2.65
CA ASN A 163 -22.90 15.15 -2.42
C ASN A 163 -23.02 14.30 -1.15
N TRP A 164 -22.66 13.03 -1.21
CA TRP A 164 -22.92 12.05 -0.17
C TRP A 164 -21.69 11.23 0.15
N VAL A 165 -21.36 11.12 1.45
CA VAL A 165 -20.17 10.39 1.92
C VAL A 165 -20.53 9.43 3.03
N MET A 166 -19.88 8.27 3.08
CA MET A 166 -19.99 7.39 4.25
C MET A 166 -19.14 7.94 5.39
N ILE A 167 -19.78 8.27 6.51
CA ILE A 167 -19.07 8.64 7.74
C ILE A 167 -18.92 7.41 8.62
N ARG A 168 -17.68 7.03 8.96
CA ARG A 168 -17.43 5.96 9.93
C ARG A 168 -17.58 6.49 11.35
N LYS A 169 -18.42 5.85 12.16
CA LYS A 169 -18.51 6.19 13.59
C LYS A 169 -17.22 5.78 14.31
N LYS A 170 -16.78 6.60 15.26
CA LYS A 170 -15.58 6.36 16.08
C LYS A 170 -15.66 4.98 16.75
N GLY A 171 -14.64 4.14 16.54
CA GLY A 171 -14.58 2.76 17.06
C GLY A 171 -15.23 1.68 16.17
N GLN A 172 -15.89 2.08 15.07
CA GLN A 172 -16.42 1.14 14.08
C GLN A 172 -15.27 0.61 13.22
N ARG A 173 -15.06 -0.72 13.24
CA ARG A 173 -14.10 -1.38 12.32
C ARG A 173 -14.52 -1.12 10.87
N PRO A 174 -13.58 -1.10 9.89
CA PRO A 174 -13.94 -1.00 8.47
C PRO A 174 -15.00 -2.06 8.14
N GLY A 175 -16.19 -1.60 7.75
CA GLY A 175 -17.30 -2.50 7.45
C GLY A 175 -16.97 -3.34 6.23
N GLY A 176 -16.98 -4.66 6.37
CA GLY A 176 -17.10 -5.57 5.24
C GLY A 176 -18.59 -5.65 4.88
N GLY A 177 -18.95 -5.16 3.69
CA GLY A 177 -20.33 -5.16 3.21
C GLY A 177 -20.91 -6.56 3.06
N GLY A 178 -22.24 -6.64 3.22
CA GLY A 178 -23.07 -7.81 2.89
C GLY A 178 -22.87 -9.07 3.75
N GLY A 179 -23.93 -9.86 3.88
CA GLY A 179 -23.84 -11.21 4.44
C GLY A 179 -22.93 -12.14 3.62
N ARG A 180 -22.62 -13.33 4.16
CA ARG A 180 -21.81 -14.35 3.48
C ARG A 180 -22.53 -14.84 2.22
N ALA A 181 -21.90 -14.70 1.03
CA ALA A 181 -22.43 -15.28 -0.21
C ALA A 181 -22.48 -16.82 -0.13
N LEU A 182 -23.65 -17.40 -0.42
CA LEU A 182 -23.84 -18.83 -0.61
C LEU A 182 -23.80 -19.09 -2.12
N LEU A 183 -22.79 -19.83 -2.58
CA LEU A 183 -22.51 -20.03 -4.00
C LEU A 183 -23.10 -21.35 -4.49
N THR A 184 -23.70 -21.34 -5.68
CA THR A 184 -24.09 -22.58 -6.38
C THR A 184 -22.84 -23.36 -6.80
N GLU A 185 -23.00 -24.57 -7.35
CA GLU A 185 -21.88 -25.30 -7.96
C GLU A 185 -21.20 -24.50 -9.09
N ALA A 186 -21.99 -23.82 -9.92
CA ALA A 186 -21.46 -22.93 -10.96
C ALA A 186 -20.71 -21.73 -10.35
N GLY A 187 -21.23 -21.13 -9.27
CA GLY A 187 -20.57 -20.05 -8.54
C GLY A 187 -19.24 -20.47 -7.92
N LYS A 188 -19.19 -21.66 -7.29
CA LYS A 188 -17.95 -22.25 -6.75
C LYS A 188 -16.91 -22.46 -7.83
N LEU A 189 -17.31 -22.98 -8.99
CA LEU A 189 -16.42 -23.18 -10.12
C LEU A 189 -15.91 -21.84 -10.68
N ALA A 190 -16.77 -20.83 -10.77
CA ALA A 190 -16.42 -19.52 -11.31
C ALA A 190 -15.35 -18.77 -10.50
N VAL A 191 -15.20 -19.12 -9.21
CA VAL A 191 -14.22 -18.52 -8.29
C VAL A 191 -13.06 -19.43 -7.90
N LYS A 192 -12.99 -20.65 -8.43
CA LYS A 192 -11.99 -21.66 -8.07
C LYS A 192 -10.56 -21.15 -8.21
N ASP A 193 -10.28 -20.43 -9.30
CA ASP A 193 -8.95 -19.90 -9.64
C ASP A 193 -8.87 -18.38 -9.41
N ALA A 194 -9.74 -17.85 -8.53
CA ALA A 194 -9.78 -16.44 -8.18
C ALA A 194 -8.48 -16.00 -7.50
N THR A 195 -7.76 -15.05 -8.08
CA THR A 195 -6.53 -14.47 -7.51
C THR A 195 -6.71 -12.98 -7.29
N ALA A 196 -5.96 -12.40 -6.35
CA ALA A 196 -6.02 -10.96 -6.08
C ALA A 196 -5.74 -10.13 -7.35
N ALA A 197 -4.87 -10.58 -8.26
CA ALA A 197 -4.60 -9.91 -9.54
C ALA A 197 -5.85 -9.70 -10.42
N GLN A 198 -6.91 -10.50 -10.22
CA GLN A 198 -8.19 -10.37 -10.94
C GLN A 198 -9.15 -9.39 -10.26
N ASN A 199 -8.75 -8.76 -9.16
CA ASN A 199 -9.53 -7.70 -8.54
C ASN A 199 -9.53 -6.46 -9.46
N PRO A 200 -10.70 -6.00 -9.94
CA PRO A 200 -10.80 -4.88 -10.88
C PRO A 200 -10.13 -3.60 -10.37
N ARG A 201 -10.04 -3.42 -9.04
CA ARG A 201 -9.45 -2.25 -8.41
C ARG A 201 -7.98 -2.05 -8.74
N TYR A 202 -7.24 -3.13 -8.97
CA TYR A 202 -5.84 -3.04 -9.37
C TYR A 202 -5.64 -2.56 -10.81
N GLN A 203 -6.72 -2.52 -11.61
CA GLN A 203 -6.72 -2.10 -13.02
C GLN A 203 -7.59 -0.85 -13.21
N CYS A 204 -7.73 -0.02 -12.18
CA CYS A 204 -8.55 1.19 -12.24
C CYS A 204 -9.99 0.97 -12.73
N LYS A 205 -10.58 -0.20 -12.42
CA LYS A 205 -11.95 -0.55 -12.80
C LYS A 205 -12.86 -0.62 -11.56
N PRO A 206 -14.11 -0.15 -11.67
CA PRO A 206 -15.11 -0.37 -10.63
C PRO A 206 -15.37 -1.87 -10.42
N THR A 207 -15.57 -2.25 -9.17
CA THR A 207 -15.93 -3.59 -8.72
C THR A 207 -17.41 -3.87 -8.90
N ASN A 208 -18.30 -2.99 -8.40
CA ASN A 208 -19.75 -3.03 -8.58
C ASN A 208 -20.44 -1.83 -7.89
N ILE A 209 -21.72 -1.63 -8.21
CA ILE A 209 -22.56 -0.55 -7.68
C ILE A 209 -22.87 -0.64 -6.16
N ILE A 210 -22.58 -1.77 -5.50
CA ILE A 210 -22.86 -1.95 -4.06
C ILE A 210 -21.64 -1.54 -3.25
N MET A 211 -20.50 -2.15 -3.52
CA MET A 211 -19.26 -1.95 -2.78
C MET A 211 -18.67 -0.57 -2.99
N ASP A 212 -18.62 -0.13 -4.24
CA ASP A 212 -17.91 1.11 -4.58
C ASP A 212 -18.69 2.36 -4.17
N TRP A 213 -19.95 2.20 -3.75
CA TRP A 213 -20.78 3.27 -3.19
C TRP A 213 -20.19 3.88 -1.92
N TRP A 214 -19.52 3.07 -1.10
CA TRP A 214 -18.96 3.51 0.17
C TRP A 214 -17.46 3.24 0.30
N PHE A 215 -16.86 2.59 -0.71
CA PHE A 215 -15.45 2.24 -0.68
C PHE A 215 -14.55 3.48 -0.64
N ASP A 216 -13.50 3.40 0.17
CA ASP A 216 -12.54 4.48 0.46
C ASP A 216 -13.16 5.80 0.99
N LEU A 217 -14.44 5.75 1.39
CA LEU A 217 -15.19 6.88 1.97
C LEU A 217 -15.16 8.14 1.09
N MET A 218 -15.16 7.96 -0.23
CA MET A 218 -15.14 9.07 -1.17
C MET A 218 -16.53 9.72 -1.31
N VAL A 219 -16.55 10.98 -1.75
CA VAL A 219 -17.78 11.72 -2.00
C VAL A 219 -18.44 11.19 -3.28
N ASN A 220 -19.70 10.75 -3.18
CA ASN A 220 -20.56 10.43 -4.31
C ASN A 220 -21.43 11.64 -4.66
N LYS A 221 -21.78 11.81 -5.93
CA LYS A 221 -22.68 12.88 -6.40
C LYS A 221 -24.00 12.28 -6.90
N ILE A 222 -25.12 12.83 -6.45
CA ILE A 222 -26.45 12.55 -6.99
C ILE A 222 -26.98 13.79 -7.70
N GLU A 223 -27.38 13.63 -8.95
CA GLU A 223 -28.13 14.62 -9.72
C GLU A 223 -29.52 14.04 -10.00
N GLN A 224 -30.58 14.82 -9.78
CA GLN A 224 -31.96 14.34 -9.88
C GLN A 224 -32.82 15.31 -10.67
N THR A 225 -33.56 14.76 -11.62
CA THR A 225 -34.67 15.40 -12.35
C THR A 225 -35.97 14.67 -12.02
N ASP A 226 -37.06 15.14 -12.63
CA ASP A 226 -38.38 14.48 -12.62
C ASP A 226 -38.35 13.08 -13.27
N THR A 227 -37.48 12.89 -14.25
CA THR A 227 -37.44 11.71 -15.13
C THR A 227 -36.21 10.82 -14.89
N LYS A 228 -35.13 11.32 -14.28
CA LYS A 228 -33.87 10.60 -14.14
C LYS A 228 -33.12 10.95 -12.86
N ILE A 229 -32.36 9.99 -12.34
CA ILE A 229 -31.37 10.20 -11.27
C ILE A 229 -30.02 9.69 -11.75
N THR A 230 -29.00 10.53 -11.71
CA THR A 230 -27.63 10.19 -12.06
C THR A 230 -26.78 10.10 -10.80
N LEU A 231 -26.21 8.93 -10.54
CA LEU A 231 -25.25 8.68 -9.46
C LEU A 231 -23.86 8.67 -10.08
N THR A 232 -22.98 9.53 -9.59
CA THR A 232 -21.53 9.49 -9.89
C THR A 232 -20.80 9.06 -8.63
N TYR A 233 -20.16 7.91 -8.70
CA TYR A 233 -19.51 7.28 -7.55
C TYR A 233 -18.15 7.92 -7.34
N GLY A 234 -17.80 8.20 -6.08
CA GLY A 234 -16.49 8.80 -5.76
C GLY A 234 -15.34 7.87 -6.12
N PHE A 235 -15.51 6.56 -5.91
CA PHE A 235 -14.52 5.56 -6.27
C PHE A 235 -14.66 5.14 -7.75
N MET A 236 -13.56 5.19 -8.50
CA MET A 236 -13.49 4.86 -9.95
C MET A 236 -14.39 5.69 -10.88
N SER A 237 -14.97 6.79 -10.40
CA SER A 237 -15.86 7.68 -11.17
C SER A 237 -16.99 6.94 -11.91
N LEU A 238 -17.48 5.81 -11.37
CA LEU A 238 -18.54 5.04 -12.02
C LEU A 238 -19.80 5.89 -12.10
N LYS A 239 -20.33 6.07 -13.31
CA LYS A 239 -21.57 6.81 -13.55
C LYS A 239 -22.72 5.84 -13.82
N ARG A 240 -23.82 5.98 -13.08
CA ARG A 240 -25.03 5.18 -13.21
C ARG A 240 -26.24 6.09 -13.35
N THR A 241 -27.11 5.79 -14.32
CA THR A 241 -28.39 6.50 -14.49
C THR A 241 -29.54 5.59 -14.11
N ILE A 242 -30.47 6.12 -13.32
CA ILE A 242 -31.75 5.52 -12.94
C ILE A 242 -32.84 6.27 -13.70
N TYR A 243 -33.60 5.54 -14.51
CA TYR A 243 -34.74 6.09 -15.26
C TYR A 243 -36.02 5.97 -14.42
N LEU A 244 -36.74 7.08 -14.24
CA LEU A 244 -37.98 7.16 -13.46
C LEU A 244 -39.24 7.21 -14.32
N ASP A 245 -39.07 7.37 -15.63
CA ASP A 245 -40.12 7.61 -16.63
C ASP A 245 -40.62 6.33 -17.33
N GLY A 246 -40.24 5.16 -16.81
CA GLY A 246 -40.57 3.87 -17.42
C GLY A 246 -39.78 3.56 -18.70
N THR A 247 -38.68 4.28 -18.98
CA THR A 247 -37.79 3.97 -20.11
C THR A 247 -37.38 2.49 -20.07
N PRO A 248 -37.71 1.68 -21.10
CA PRO A 248 -37.30 0.29 -21.16
C PRO A 248 -35.81 0.19 -21.51
N MET A 249 -35.18 -0.92 -21.10
CA MET A 249 -33.81 -1.23 -21.53
C MET A 249 -33.77 -1.38 -23.06
N PRO A 250 -32.86 -0.68 -23.76
CA PRO A 250 -32.70 -0.84 -25.21
C PRO A 250 -32.41 -2.30 -25.60
N THR A 251 -32.93 -2.75 -26.75
CA THR A 251 -32.71 -4.12 -27.23
C THR A 251 -31.25 -4.42 -27.58
N ASP A 252 -30.48 -3.37 -27.88
CA ASP A 252 -29.06 -3.39 -28.21
C ASP A 252 -28.17 -2.96 -27.02
N TYR A 253 -28.74 -2.90 -25.81
CA TYR A 253 -28.02 -2.49 -24.61
C TYR A 253 -26.76 -3.33 -24.39
N GLN A 254 -25.63 -2.65 -24.25
CA GLN A 254 -24.34 -3.28 -23.97
C GLN A 254 -24.16 -3.45 -22.45
N PRO A 255 -24.09 -4.70 -21.95
CA PRO A 255 -23.89 -4.93 -20.53
C PRO A 255 -22.62 -4.27 -20.01
N ASN A 256 -22.69 -3.69 -18.82
CA ASN A 256 -21.57 -2.99 -18.19
C ASN A 256 -21.70 -2.99 -16.67
N ARG A 257 -20.69 -2.42 -16.00
CA ARG A 257 -20.56 -2.48 -14.54
C ARG A 257 -21.65 -1.71 -13.78
N ALA A 258 -22.23 -0.68 -14.37
CA ALA A 258 -23.30 0.11 -13.76
C ALA A 258 -24.68 -0.53 -13.92
N GLY A 259 -24.86 -1.36 -14.95
CA GLY A 259 -26.14 -1.94 -15.34
C GLY A 259 -27.14 -0.89 -15.84
N PHE A 260 -28.32 -1.36 -16.24
CA PHE A 260 -29.48 -0.55 -16.61
C PHE A 260 -30.44 -0.48 -15.42
N SER A 261 -30.68 0.71 -14.89
CA SER A 261 -31.48 0.92 -13.68
C SER A 261 -32.81 1.62 -13.98
N THR A 262 -33.91 1.06 -13.52
CA THR A 262 -35.23 1.70 -13.51
C THR A 262 -35.69 1.91 -12.08
N GLY A 263 -36.26 3.06 -11.78
CA GLY A 263 -36.70 3.44 -10.44
C GLY A 263 -38.16 3.83 -10.41
N GLU A 264 -38.85 3.45 -9.33
CA GLU A 264 -40.22 3.86 -9.06
C GLU A 264 -40.33 4.34 -7.61
N TRP A 265 -41.13 5.38 -7.39
CA TRP A 265 -41.44 5.87 -6.05
C TRP A 265 -42.58 5.06 -5.43
N GLN A 266 -42.32 4.48 -4.26
CA GLN A 266 -43.31 3.83 -3.40
C GLN A 266 -43.44 4.65 -2.12
N GLY A 267 -44.35 5.63 -2.12
CA GLY A 267 -44.37 6.69 -1.12
C GLY A 267 -43.05 7.48 -1.16
N ASN A 268 -42.39 7.62 0.00
CA ASN A 268 -41.09 8.30 0.11
C ASN A 268 -39.88 7.38 -0.15
N THR A 269 -40.10 6.14 -0.59
CA THR A 269 -39.02 5.18 -0.89
C THR A 269 -38.83 5.07 -2.40
N LEU A 270 -37.62 5.35 -2.88
CA LEU A 270 -37.27 5.05 -4.26
C LEU A 270 -36.85 3.59 -4.35
N VAL A 271 -37.61 2.78 -5.09
CA VAL A 271 -37.28 1.38 -5.37
C VAL A 271 -36.63 1.29 -6.73
N VAL A 272 -35.38 0.87 -6.78
CA VAL A 272 -34.58 0.78 -8.00
C VAL A 272 -34.32 -0.68 -8.32
N THR A 273 -34.62 -1.09 -9.54
CA THR A 273 -34.22 -2.40 -10.08
C THR A 273 -33.15 -2.18 -11.14
N THR A 274 -32.02 -2.88 -10.99
CA THR A 274 -30.92 -2.83 -11.94
C THR A 274 -30.65 -4.23 -12.50
N THR A 275 -30.57 -4.31 -13.83
CA THR A 275 -30.23 -5.51 -14.62
C THR A 275 -29.17 -5.16 -15.67
N GLY A 276 -28.84 -6.07 -16.59
CA GLY A 276 -27.92 -5.75 -17.70
C GLY A 276 -26.47 -5.57 -17.28
N PHE A 277 -26.04 -6.24 -16.21
CA PHE A 277 -24.65 -6.23 -15.79
C PHE A 277 -23.77 -7.08 -16.70
N ASP A 278 -22.52 -6.64 -16.91
CA ASP A 278 -21.46 -7.52 -17.40
C ASP A 278 -20.99 -8.48 -16.28
N GLU A 279 -20.36 -9.60 -16.68
CA GLU A 279 -19.77 -10.50 -15.70
C GLU A 279 -18.69 -9.80 -14.87
N GLY A 280 -18.58 -10.13 -13.59
CA GLY A 280 -17.52 -9.61 -12.74
C GLY A 280 -17.66 -10.07 -11.30
N TRP A 281 -17.52 -9.16 -10.34
CA TRP A 281 -17.40 -9.49 -8.92
C TRP A 281 -18.47 -8.84 -8.06
N ILE A 282 -19.21 -9.65 -7.30
CA ILE A 282 -19.97 -9.18 -6.14
C ILE A 282 -19.00 -8.90 -4.99
N MET A 283 -18.06 -9.84 -4.77
CA MET A 283 -16.98 -9.76 -3.79
C MET A 283 -15.66 -10.13 -4.47
N ALA A 284 -14.84 -9.13 -4.78
CA ALA A 284 -13.55 -9.36 -5.45
C ALA A 284 -12.52 -10.08 -4.53
N PRO A 285 -11.58 -10.85 -5.09
CA PRO A 285 -10.49 -11.48 -4.34
C PRO A 285 -9.54 -10.44 -3.72
N ILE A 286 -9.06 -10.70 -2.51
CA ILE A 286 -8.10 -9.86 -1.77
C ILE A 286 -6.90 -10.74 -1.41
N ASP A 287 -5.67 -10.21 -1.47
CA ASP A 287 -4.45 -10.95 -1.14
C ASP A 287 -4.50 -11.57 0.27
N GLY A 288 -4.28 -12.88 0.35
CA GLY A 288 -4.28 -13.66 1.60
C GLY A 288 -5.40 -14.70 1.69
N ASN A 289 -5.23 -15.81 0.96
CA ASN A 289 -5.99 -17.07 1.00
C ASN A 289 -7.30 -17.13 0.19
N PRO A 290 -7.43 -18.06 -0.79
CA PRO A 290 -8.69 -18.33 -1.46
C PRO A 290 -9.59 -19.09 -0.47
N GLY A 291 -10.62 -18.41 0.03
CA GLY A 291 -11.50 -18.90 1.09
C GLY A 291 -11.05 -18.40 2.45
N GLY A 292 -11.75 -17.40 2.97
CA GLY A 292 -11.47 -16.73 4.25
C GLY A 292 -11.56 -17.63 5.51
N MET A 293 -10.64 -18.58 5.65
CA MET A 293 -10.20 -19.13 6.93
C MET A 293 -8.70 -19.46 6.84
N PRO A 294 -7.85 -19.08 7.82
CA PRO A 294 -6.67 -19.88 8.06
C PRO A 294 -7.16 -21.31 8.37
N GLN A 295 -6.60 -22.33 7.71
CA GLN A 295 -6.65 -23.67 8.28
C GLN A 295 -6.09 -23.52 9.69
N ARG A 296 -6.94 -23.62 10.70
CA ARG A 296 -6.47 -23.79 12.07
C ARG A 296 -5.50 -24.96 11.98
N GLY A 297 -4.25 -24.70 12.34
CA GLY A 297 -3.24 -25.75 12.40
C GLY A 297 -3.85 -26.94 13.12
N LYS A 298 -3.56 -28.14 12.63
CA LYS A 298 -3.66 -29.31 13.48
C LYS A 298 -2.76 -29.02 14.68
N ASP A 299 -3.34 -28.45 15.72
CA ASP A 299 -2.75 -28.43 17.05
C ASP A 299 -2.60 -29.92 17.37
N ASN A 300 -1.39 -30.46 17.23
CA ASN A 300 -1.02 -31.85 17.53
C ASN A 300 -1.08 -32.14 19.04
N ASN A 301 -2.02 -31.52 19.76
CA ASN A 301 -2.14 -31.57 21.21
C ASN A 301 -3.60 -31.71 21.68
N ASP A 302 -4.45 -32.40 20.90
CA ASP A 302 -5.76 -32.81 21.38
C ASP A 302 -5.67 -34.23 21.97
N ASN A 303 -5.22 -34.31 23.23
CA ASN A 303 -5.35 -35.49 24.09
C ASN A 303 -6.82 -35.66 24.56
N ARG A 304 -7.78 -35.59 23.63
CA ARG A 304 -9.17 -35.96 23.90
C ARG A 304 -9.42 -37.38 23.41
N PRO A 305 -9.97 -38.27 24.24
CA PRO A 305 -10.35 -39.60 23.79
C PRO A 305 -11.42 -39.48 22.69
N PRO A 306 -11.39 -40.34 21.67
CA PRO A 306 -12.41 -40.34 20.63
C PRO A 306 -13.79 -40.64 21.26
N PRO A 307 -14.87 -40.06 20.74
CA PRO A 307 -16.21 -40.35 21.25
C PRO A 307 -16.57 -41.83 21.00
N PRO A 308 -17.42 -42.45 21.84
CA PRO A 308 -17.79 -43.85 21.71
C PRO A 308 -18.45 -44.14 20.36
N SER A 309 -18.20 -45.33 19.81
CA SER A 309 -18.58 -45.76 18.44
C SER A 309 -20.08 -45.94 18.19
N ASP A 310 -20.95 -45.67 19.15
CA ASP A 310 -22.32 -46.18 19.16
C ASP A 310 -23.38 -45.07 19.15
N LEU A 311 -23.20 -44.03 18.32
CA LEU A 311 -24.27 -43.07 18.02
C LEU A 311 -24.88 -43.35 16.63
N PRO A 312 -26.22 -43.42 16.51
CA PRO A 312 -26.90 -43.70 15.25
C PRO A 312 -26.74 -42.53 14.26
N PRO A 313 -26.88 -42.77 12.95
CA PRO A 313 -26.73 -41.72 11.94
C PRO A 313 -27.99 -40.84 11.93
N SER A 314 -28.07 -39.89 12.85
CA SER A 314 -29.09 -38.85 12.85
C SER A 314 -28.50 -37.54 12.34
N ASP A 315 -28.91 -37.25 11.11
CA ASP A 315 -29.24 -35.94 10.59
C ASP A 315 -28.11 -34.99 10.15
N LEU A 316 -27.90 -34.96 8.84
CA LEU A 316 -27.06 -33.98 8.14
C LEU A 316 -27.70 -32.57 8.10
N SER A 317 -28.84 -32.33 8.78
CA SER A 317 -29.54 -31.05 8.79
C SER A 317 -28.99 -30.01 9.78
N GLU A 318 -28.13 -30.38 10.74
CA GLU A 318 -27.71 -29.44 11.81
C GLU A 318 -26.41 -28.65 11.54
N ARG A 319 -25.82 -28.75 10.33
CA ARG A 319 -24.68 -27.89 9.95
C ARG A 319 -25.05 -26.49 9.45
N THR A 320 -26.34 -26.12 9.45
CA THR A 320 -26.84 -24.88 8.83
C THR A 320 -27.44 -23.85 9.78
N ALA A 321 -27.39 -24.04 11.10
CA ALA A 321 -27.84 -23.00 12.04
C ALA A 321 -26.83 -21.82 12.10
N PRO A 322 -27.25 -20.56 11.90
CA PRO A 322 -26.36 -19.41 12.06
C PRO A 322 -25.97 -19.24 13.55
N PRO A 323 -24.74 -18.78 13.85
CA PRO A 323 -24.31 -18.63 15.24
C PRO A 323 -25.12 -17.54 15.95
N LYS A 324 -25.56 -17.83 17.18
CA LYS A 324 -26.37 -16.95 18.05
C LYS A 324 -25.71 -15.62 18.46
N ASN A 325 -24.44 -15.39 18.09
CA ASN A 325 -23.72 -14.14 18.33
C ASN A 325 -23.32 -13.52 16.99
N GLY A 326 -24.15 -12.60 16.49
CA GLY A 326 -24.04 -12.04 15.14
C GLY A 326 -22.75 -11.26 14.86
N ARG A 327 -21.78 -11.91 14.20
CA ARG A 327 -20.74 -11.22 13.41
C ARG A 327 -20.31 -12.05 12.19
N PRO A 328 -20.89 -11.83 11.00
CA PRO A 328 -20.33 -12.34 9.75
C PRO A 328 -19.51 -11.24 9.04
N GLY A 329 -18.20 -11.49 8.85
CA GLY A 329 -17.33 -10.82 7.87
C GLY A 329 -16.91 -11.82 6.79
N PRO A 330 -16.43 -11.39 5.61
CA PRO A 330 -16.97 -11.83 4.33
C PRO A 330 -16.33 -13.11 3.77
N PRO A 331 -17.03 -13.92 2.95
CA PRO A 331 -16.39 -14.93 2.11
C PRO A 331 -15.99 -14.24 0.80
N SER A 332 -14.89 -13.50 0.79
CA SER A 332 -14.21 -13.29 -0.48
C SER A 332 -13.72 -14.67 -0.97
N PRO A 333 -13.89 -15.06 -2.26
CA PRO A 333 -14.46 -14.29 -3.39
C PRO A 333 -15.84 -14.79 -3.90
N ALA A 334 -16.62 -13.91 -4.56
CA ALA A 334 -17.90 -14.21 -5.22
C ALA A 334 -18.07 -13.43 -6.54
N LYS A 335 -18.31 -14.13 -7.65
CA LYS A 335 -18.58 -13.53 -8.97
C LYS A 335 -20.07 -13.21 -9.20
N ASN A 336 -20.34 -12.35 -10.17
CA ASN A 336 -21.66 -12.20 -10.79
C ASN A 336 -21.64 -12.62 -12.27
N SER A 337 -22.76 -13.11 -12.75
CA SER A 337 -23.10 -13.41 -14.14
C SER A 337 -23.89 -12.26 -14.76
N SER A 338 -24.25 -12.40 -16.04
CA SER A 338 -25.19 -11.51 -16.72
C SER A 338 -26.65 -11.64 -16.24
N GLN A 339 -26.97 -12.66 -15.43
CA GLN A 339 -28.28 -12.83 -14.80
C GLN A 339 -28.42 -12.08 -13.47
N LEU A 340 -27.39 -11.29 -13.09
CA LEU A 340 -27.40 -10.46 -11.90
C LEU A 340 -28.57 -9.46 -11.94
N THR A 341 -29.36 -9.46 -10.87
CA THR A 341 -30.40 -8.48 -10.61
C THR A 341 -30.18 -7.89 -9.22
N ILE A 342 -30.16 -6.57 -9.14
CA ILE A 342 -30.03 -5.85 -7.87
C ILE A 342 -31.27 -5.00 -7.67
N VAL A 343 -31.92 -5.15 -6.51
CA VAL A 343 -33.03 -4.28 -6.09
C VAL A 343 -32.55 -3.45 -4.91
N GLU A 344 -32.53 -2.13 -5.07
CA GLU A 344 -32.17 -1.16 -4.04
C GLU A 344 -33.42 -0.38 -3.59
N ARG A 345 -33.47 -0.03 -2.30
CA ARG A 345 -34.49 0.85 -1.71
C ARG A 345 -33.77 2.02 -1.07
N PHE A 346 -33.97 3.22 -1.60
CA PHE A 346 -33.41 4.45 -1.06
C PHE A 346 -34.47 5.17 -0.24
N THR A 347 -34.12 5.50 0.99
CA THR A 347 -34.95 6.29 1.90
C THR A 347 -34.13 7.44 2.45
N LEU A 348 -34.72 8.63 2.43
CA LEU A 348 -34.14 9.85 2.96
C LEU A 348 -34.68 10.08 4.38
N SER A 349 -33.82 10.44 5.32
CA SER A 349 -34.25 10.86 6.65
C SER A 349 -35.13 12.11 6.60
N ASP A 350 -35.95 12.32 7.63
CA ASP A 350 -36.90 13.44 7.68
C ASP A 350 -36.24 14.82 7.56
N ASP A 351 -34.98 14.93 7.99
CA ASP A 351 -34.16 16.14 7.89
C ASP A 351 -33.39 16.26 6.56
N GLY A 352 -33.48 15.26 5.68
CA GLY A 352 -32.81 15.27 4.38
C GLY A 352 -31.31 14.98 4.41
N THR A 353 -30.75 14.53 5.55
CA THR A 353 -29.29 14.51 5.76
C THR A 353 -28.66 13.12 5.70
N VAL A 354 -29.46 12.06 5.85
CA VAL A 354 -29.01 10.67 5.80
C VAL A 354 -29.79 9.95 4.72
N LEU A 355 -29.06 9.44 3.73
CA LEU A 355 -29.61 8.56 2.71
C LEU A 355 -29.29 7.12 3.09
N THR A 356 -30.34 6.37 3.41
CA THR A 356 -30.26 4.93 3.70
C THR A 356 -30.55 4.16 2.42
N ARG A 357 -29.69 3.20 2.11
CA ARG A 357 -29.89 2.26 1.02
C ARG A 357 -29.98 0.86 1.59
N GLU A 358 -31.07 0.17 1.30
CA GLU A 358 -31.20 -1.28 1.50
C GLU A 358 -31.11 -1.95 0.14
N TYR A 359 -30.48 -3.11 0.06
CA TYR A 359 -30.31 -3.81 -1.22
C TYR A 359 -30.49 -5.30 -1.10
N THR A 360 -30.99 -5.90 -2.18
CA THR A 360 -31.08 -7.34 -2.40
C THR A 360 -30.43 -7.68 -3.74
N ILE A 361 -29.46 -8.59 -3.70
CA ILE A 361 -28.69 -9.06 -4.84
C ILE A 361 -29.12 -10.49 -5.17
N ARG A 362 -29.48 -10.75 -6.42
CA ARG A 362 -29.87 -12.07 -6.92
C ARG A 362 -29.06 -12.40 -8.16
N ASP A 363 -28.52 -13.60 -8.20
CA ASP A 363 -27.86 -14.15 -9.38
C ASP A 363 -28.15 -15.65 -9.40
N PRO A 364 -29.18 -16.11 -10.12
CA PRO A 364 -29.61 -17.50 -10.08
C PRO A 364 -28.55 -18.48 -10.62
N LEU A 365 -27.55 -17.98 -11.37
CA LEU A 365 -26.46 -18.82 -11.84
C LEU A 365 -25.42 -19.04 -10.75
N TYR A 366 -25.00 -18.00 -10.03
CA TYR A 366 -23.87 -18.07 -9.10
C TYR A 366 -24.24 -18.06 -7.61
N LEU A 367 -25.44 -17.62 -7.23
CA LEU A 367 -25.89 -17.54 -5.84
C LEU A 367 -27.02 -18.54 -5.54
N GLU A 368 -26.87 -19.35 -4.49
CA GLU A 368 -27.91 -20.28 -4.01
C GLU A 368 -29.09 -19.54 -3.37
N ALA A 369 -28.80 -18.38 -2.76
CA ALA A 369 -29.79 -17.54 -2.09
C ALA A 369 -29.50 -16.05 -2.33
N PRO A 370 -30.52 -15.18 -2.32
CA PRO A 370 -30.31 -13.74 -2.42
C PRO A 370 -29.44 -13.21 -1.28
N MET A 371 -28.56 -12.28 -1.58
CA MET A 371 -27.79 -11.56 -0.57
C MET A 371 -28.49 -10.24 -0.24
N THR A 372 -28.59 -9.89 1.02
CA THR A 372 -29.18 -8.62 1.47
C THR A 372 -28.19 -7.82 2.30
N GLY A 373 -28.35 -6.50 2.30
CA GLY A 373 -27.57 -5.60 3.12
C GLY A 373 -28.17 -4.19 3.18
N SER A 374 -27.58 -3.35 4.01
CA SER A 374 -27.94 -1.94 4.13
C SER A 374 -26.70 -1.11 4.43
N ASP A 375 -26.68 0.10 3.89
CA ASP A 375 -25.68 1.12 4.18
C ASP A 375 -26.33 2.52 4.27
N GLN A 376 -25.57 3.45 4.86
CA GLN A 376 -25.97 4.83 5.03
C GLN A 376 -24.85 5.75 4.57
N VAL A 377 -25.22 6.82 3.88
CA VAL A 377 -24.34 7.93 3.55
C VAL A 377 -24.96 9.23 4.06
N THR A 378 -24.10 10.18 4.39
CA THR A 378 -24.48 11.47 4.95
C THR A 378 -24.21 12.56 3.92
N LEU A 379 -25.13 13.52 3.84
CA LEU A 379 -24.99 14.69 3.00
C LEU A 379 -23.74 15.48 3.42
N THR A 380 -22.94 15.92 2.45
CA THR A 380 -21.72 16.72 2.68
C THR A 380 -21.65 17.90 1.70
N GLN A 381 -20.97 18.96 2.13
CA GLN A 381 -20.61 20.09 1.26
C GLN A 381 -19.29 19.86 0.52
N ALA A 382 -18.53 18.82 0.90
CA ALA A 382 -17.32 18.47 0.18
C ALA A 382 -17.67 18.24 -1.30
N GLY A 383 -16.92 18.88 -2.18
CA GLY A 383 -17.10 18.74 -3.62
C GLY A 383 -16.79 17.31 -4.06
N TYR A 384 -17.58 16.78 -5.00
CA TYR A 384 -17.17 15.60 -5.74
C TYR A 384 -15.85 15.89 -6.47
N GLN A 385 -14.89 14.98 -6.33
CA GLN A 385 -13.63 15.00 -7.08
C GLN A 385 -13.56 13.76 -7.97
N PRO A 386 -13.27 13.90 -9.28
CA PRO A 386 -13.05 12.75 -10.15
C PRO A 386 -11.97 11.82 -9.60
N TYR A 387 -12.22 10.52 -9.68
CA TYR A 387 -11.24 9.50 -9.34
C TYR A 387 -10.15 9.46 -10.43
N GLU A 388 -9.02 10.11 -10.17
CA GLU A 388 -7.83 10.07 -11.02
C GLU A 388 -7.02 8.80 -10.74
N CYS A 389 -7.45 7.68 -11.32
CA CYS A 389 -6.70 6.42 -11.27
C CYS A 389 -5.76 6.31 -12.45
N GLU A 390 -4.47 6.20 -12.18
CA GLU A 390 -3.47 5.83 -13.18
C GLU A 390 -3.29 4.30 -13.16
N ASP A 391 -3.69 3.62 -14.24
CA ASP A 391 -3.55 2.17 -14.34
C ASP A 391 -2.10 1.79 -14.62
N LEU A 392 -1.34 1.59 -13.54
CA LEU A 392 0.07 1.18 -13.60
C LEU A 392 0.25 -0.29 -14.02
N THR A 393 -0.82 -1.00 -14.38
CA THR A 393 -0.73 -2.41 -14.83
C THR A 393 -0.03 -2.52 -16.18
N ALA A 394 -0.15 -1.51 -17.06
CA ALA A 394 0.56 -1.48 -18.35
C ALA A 394 2.08 -1.27 -18.19
N GLU A 395 2.53 -0.64 -17.10
CA GLU A 395 3.96 -0.47 -16.79
C GLU A 395 4.62 -1.78 -16.32
N ARG A 396 3.84 -2.87 -16.16
CA ARG A 396 4.35 -4.24 -15.99
C ARG A 396 4.71 -4.95 -17.32
N GLY A 397 4.55 -4.27 -18.47
CA GLY A 397 5.26 -4.61 -19.70
C GLY A 397 4.47 -4.38 -20.99
N SER A 398 4.71 -3.28 -21.68
CA SER A 398 5.31 -3.24 -23.04
C SER A 398 5.28 -1.81 -23.59
N ASP A 399 6.47 -1.33 -23.97
CA ASP A 399 6.76 -0.26 -24.93
C ASP A 399 6.55 1.23 -24.58
N SER A 400 7.69 1.93 -24.70
CA SER A 400 7.91 3.33 -25.13
C SER A 400 7.90 4.48 -24.12
N LEU A 401 9.14 4.92 -23.88
CA LEU A 401 9.64 6.20 -23.35
C LEU A 401 9.05 7.48 -24.00
N GLY A 402 8.92 8.53 -23.17
CA GLY A 402 8.97 9.96 -23.53
C GLY A 402 7.76 10.72 -22.97
N GLY A 403 7.84 11.82 -22.22
CA GLY A 403 8.84 12.83 -21.88
C GLY A 403 8.07 14.12 -21.49
N LEU A 404 8.76 15.10 -20.88
CA LEU A 404 8.31 16.47 -20.47
C LEU A 404 7.75 16.56 -19.02
N GLY A 405 8.17 17.43 -18.09
CA GLY A 405 9.13 18.53 -18.06
C GLY A 405 8.54 19.77 -17.38
N VAL A 406 8.94 20.15 -16.14
CA VAL A 406 8.73 21.51 -15.55
C VAL A 406 9.85 21.87 -14.54
N THR A 407 10.27 23.13 -14.58
CA THR A 407 11.44 23.79 -13.94
C THR A 407 11.20 24.44 -12.55
N LYS A 408 12.32 24.49 -11.79
CA LYS A 408 12.78 25.29 -10.59
C LYS A 408 11.97 26.54 -10.18
N GLN A 409 11.97 27.01 -8.90
CA GLN A 409 13.12 27.52 -8.12
C GLN A 409 12.68 28.13 -6.76
N SER A 410 13.50 28.08 -5.69
CA SER A 410 13.76 29.21 -4.74
C SER A 410 14.80 28.84 -3.65
N THR A 411 15.41 29.84 -3.02
CA THR A 411 16.82 29.94 -2.57
C THR A 411 17.07 30.05 -1.04
N ALA A 412 18.23 29.52 -0.61
CA ALA A 412 19.09 29.63 0.61
C ALA A 412 18.82 30.69 1.72
N SER A 413 19.21 30.51 3.01
CA SER A 413 20.61 30.62 3.57
C SER A 413 20.71 30.28 5.11
N PRO A 414 21.83 30.44 5.89
CA PRO A 414 22.69 29.34 6.40
C PRO A 414 23.13 29.37 7.91
N ARG A 415 23.39 28.19 8.55
CA ARG A 415 24.58 27.88 9.42
C ARG A 415 24.57 26.48 10.08
N ALA A 416 25.59 25.68 9.70
CA ALA A 416 26.48 24.82 10.51
C ALA A 416 26.10 23.38 10.98
N SER A 417 27.16 22.54 10.83
CA SER A 417 27.41 21.19 11.32
C SER A 417 26.92 20.07 10.39
N SER A 418 27.68 18.98 10.28
CA SER A 418 27.51 17.84 9.34
C SER A 418 26.07 17.37 9.04
N SER A 419 25.13 17.56 9.97
CA SER A 419 23.69 17.38 9.77
C SER A 419 23.13 18.25 8.63
N THR A 420 23.52 19.52 8.52
CA THR A 420 23.10 20.41 7.43
C THR A 420 23.54 19.91 6.07
N LEU A 421 24.76 19.36 5.95
CA LEU A 421 25.25 18.84 4.67
C LEU A 421 24.46 17.60 4.25
N LEU A 422 24.27 16.63 5.15
CA LEU A 422 23.50 15.42 4.86
C LEU A 422 22.04 15.75 4.50
N ILE A 423 21.43 16.71 5.21
CA ILE A 423 20.10 17.22 4.90
C ILE A 423 20.09 17.90 3.51
N THR A 424 21.10 18.73 3.20
CA THR A 424 21.23 19.39 1.88
C THR A 424 21.39 18.36 0.76
N LEU A 425 22.07 17.25 1.01
CA LEU A 425 22.21 16.14 0.07
C LEU A 425 20.88 15.42 -0.16
N GLU A 426 20.07 15.22 0.89
CA GLU A 426 18.72 14.65 0.78
C GLU A 426 17.73 15.55 0.03
N ASP A 427 17.80 16.85 0.30
CA ASP A 427 16.94 17.86 -0.33
C ASP A 427 17.45 18.27 -1.72
N SER A 428 18.56 17.71 -2.17
CA SER A 428 19.06 17.90 -3.54
C SER A 428 18.05 17.36 -4.57
N TRP A 429 18.13 17.87 -5.80
CA TRP A 429 17.30 17.38 -6.90
C TRP A 429 17.38 15.85 -7.07
N LEU A 430 18.57 15.28 -6.96
CA LEU A 430 18.75 13.83 -7.11
C LEU A 430 18.22 13.05 -5.90
N GLY A 431 18.46 13.51 -4.67
CA GLY A 431 17.94 12.89 -3.45
C GLY A 431 16.40 12.90 -3.41
N THR A 432 15.80 14.04 -3.71
CA THR A 432 14.34 14.18 -3.81
C THR A 432 13.75 13.36 -4.95
N MET A 433 14.38 13.32 -6.13
CA MET A 433 13.92 12.49 -7.25
C MET A 433 13.89 11.01 -6.84
N VAL A 434 14.96 10.51 -6.23
CA VAL A 434 15.03 9.10 -5.78
C VAL A 434 13.96 8.80 -4.71
N ALA A 435 13.76 9.70 -3.74
CA ALA A 435 12.88 9.45 -2.59
C ALA A 435 11.39 9.75 -2.84
N SER A 436 11.05 10.61 -3.80
CA SER A 436 9.68 11.10 -4.00
C SER A 436 9.01 10.63 -5.29
N THR A 437 9.79 10.23 -6.31
CA THR A 437 9.22 9.71 -7.56
C THR A 437 8.95 8.22 -7.44
N GLN A 438 7.88 7.76 -8.09
CA GLN A 438 7.47 6.36 -8.11
C GLN A 438 8.59 5.42 -8.63
N TRP A 439 9.33 5.88 -9.64
CA TRP A 439 10.34 5.08 -10.34
C TRP A 439 11.78 5.35 -9.88
N GLY A 440 12.05 6.45 -9.17
CA GLY A 440 13.40 6.84 -8.77
C GLY A 440 14.08 5.77 -7.92
N TYR A 441 13.48 5.38 -6.81
CA TYR A 441 14.06 4.35 -5.92
C TYR A 441 14.16 2.96 -6.60
N PRO A 442 13.11 2.40 -7.25
CA PRO A 442 13.20 1.08 -7.88
C PRO A 442 14.23 0.99 -9.01
N ILE A 443 14.32 2.00 -9.88
CA ILE A 443 15.29 2.02 -10.99
C ILE A 443 16.71 2.06 -10.43
N VAL A 444 16.99 2.99 -9.51
CA VAL A 444 18.34 3.13 -8.95
C VAL A 444 18.72 1.88 -8.16
N LEU A 445 17.80 1.29 -7.40
CA LEU A 445 18.05 0.03 -6.69
C LEU A 445 18.29 -1.14 -7.65
N SER A 446 17.56 -1.22 -8.77
CA SER A 446 17.76 -2.26 -9.79
C SER A 446 19.12 -2.11 -10.48
N LEU A 447 19.50 -0.89 -10.85
CA LEU A 447 20.83 -0.60 -11.38
C LEU A 447 21.93 -0.98 -10.38
N HIS A 448 21.74 -0.68 -9.10
CA HIS A 448 22.66 -1.07 -8.04
C HIS A 448 22.77 -2.60 -7.91
N ALA A 449 21.66 -3.32 -8.02
CA ALA A 449 21.67 -4.78 -8.00
C ALA A 449 22.40 -5.38 -9.21
N ILE A 450 22.19 -4.85 -10.40
CA ILE A 450 22.86 -5.28 -11.64
C ILE A 450 24.38 -5.04 -11.55
N GLY A 451 24.79 -3.85 -11.11
CA GLY A 451 26.20 -3.54 -10.96
C GLY A 451 26.86 -4.37 -9.84
N MET A 452 26.15 -4.66 -8.73
CA MET A 452 26.62 -5.58 -7.67
C MET A 452 26.82 -6.98 -8.21
N ALA A 453 25.83 -7.52 -8.93
CA ALA A 453 25.91 -8.86 -9.53
C ALA A 453 27.10 -8.97 -10.51
N THR A 454 27.33 -7.92 -11.30
CA THR A 454 28.43 -7.87 -12.28
C THR A 454 29.79 -7.76 -11.58
N MET A 455 30.01 -6.74 -10.75
CA MET A 455 31.29 -6.48 -10.10
C MET A 455 31.65 -7.59 -9.11
N VAL A 456 30.75 -7.90 -8.19
CA VAL A 456 31.01 -8.87 -7.11
C VAL A 456 31.01 -10.30 -7.67
N GLY A 457 30.14 -10.62 -8.62
CA GLY A 457 30.12 -11.93 -9.27
C GLY A 457 31.43 -12.26 -9.96
N ILE A 458 31.97 -11.32 -10.75
CA ILE A 458 33.27 -11.50 -11.42
C ILE A 458 34.42 -11.55 -10.42
N ALA A 459 34.41 -10.69 -9.39
CA ALA A 459 35.42 -10.72 -8.34
C ALA A 459 35.45 -12.06 -7.60
N LEU A 460 34.28 -12.60 -7.21
CA LEU A 460 34.16 -13.90 -6.57
C LEU A 460 34.60 -15.04 -7.50
N MET A 461 34.27 -14.98 -8.79
CA MET A 461 34.73 -15.95 -9.78
C MET A 461 36.26 -16.02 -9.83
N ILE A 462 36.93 -14.87 -9.88
CA ILE A 462 38.40 -14.78 -9.88
C ILE A 462 38.97 -15.33 -8.57
N CYS A 463 38.39 -14.96 -7.42
CA CYS A 463 38.85 -15.43 -6.12
C CYS A 463 38.72 -16.95 -5.97
N ILE A 464 37.55 -17.51 -6.32
CA ILE A 464 37.28 -18.96 -6.28
C ILE A 464 38.22 -19.72 -7.22
N ARG A 465 38.50 -19.15 -8.40
CA ARG A 465 39.48 -19.71 -9.33
C ARG A 465 40.89 -19.74 -8.73
N VAL A 466 41.36 -18.65 -8.11
CA VAL A 466 42.69 -18.59 -7.46
C VAL A 466 42.79 -19.54 -6.26
N VAL A 467 41.69 -19.73 -5.51
CA VAL A 467 41.63 -20.68 -4.39
C VAL A 467 41.76 -22.13 -4.85
N GLY A 468 41.56 -22.42 -6.14
CA GLY A 468 41.85 -23.73 -6.75
C GLY A 468 40.66 -24.42 -7.41
N PHE A 469 39.50 -23.74 -7.53
CA PHE A 469 38.37 -24.27 -8.29
C PHE A 469 38.60 -24.09 -9.80
N ALA A 470 38.29 -25.10 -10.61
CA ALA A 470 38.54 -25.11 -12.06
C ALA A 470 40.00 -24.74 -12.46
N PRO A 471 41.01 -25.45 -11.91
CA PRO A 471 42.43 -25.14 -12.12
C PRO A 471 42.88 -25.25 -13.58
N SER A 472 42.09 -25.90 -14.43
CA SER A 472 42.33 -26.01 -15.87
C SER A 472 42.20 -24.70 -16.64
N ILE A 473 41.53 -23.67 -16.09
CA ILE A 473 41.36 -22.38 -16.76
C ILE A 473 42.54 -21.47 -16.41
N PRO A 474 43.38 -21.00 -17.34
CA PRO A 474 44.50 -20.11 -17.02
C PRO A 474 44.07 -18.80 -16.34
N LEU A 475 44.85 -18.31 -15.35
CA LEU A 475 44.50 -17.08 -14.61
C LEU A 475 44.48 -15.85 -15.51
N ASN A 476 45.36 -15.79 -16.52
CA ASN A 476 45.40 -14.70 -17.49
C ASN A 476 44.12 -14.62 -18.36
N ALA A 477 43.44 -15.74 -18.60
CA ALA A 477 42.17 -15.80 -19.34
C ALA A 477 41.03 -15.08 -18.59
N MET A 478 41.16 -14.87 -17.28
CA MET A 478 40.18 -14.14 -16.49
C MET A 478 40.34 -12.62 -16.58
N THR A 479 41.48 -12.13 -17.08
CA THR A 479 41.82 -10.70 -17.14
C THR A 479 40.80 -9.84 -17.90
N PRO A 480 40.27 -10.25 -19.07
CA PRO A 480 39.31 -9.41 -19.81
C PRO A 480 38.04 -9.11 -19.02
N TYR A 481 37.57 -10.07 -18.20
CA TYR A 481 36.37 -9.92 -17.38
C TYR A 481 36.52 -8.83 -16.31
N TRP A 482 37.74 -8.47 -15.92
CA TRP A 482 37.96 -7.35 -15.00
C TRP A 482 37.45 -6.02 -15.55
N HIS A 483 37.54 -5.79 -16.86
CA HIS A 483 36.98 -4.57 -17.47
C HIS A 483 35.44 -4.54 -17.36
N VAL A 484 34.79 -5.70 -17.48
CA VAL A 484 33.34 -5.82 -17.25
C VAL A 484 33.00 -5.59 -15.79
N ALA A 485 33.82 -6.08 -14.86
CA ALA A 485 33.66 -5.82 -13.43
C ALA A 485 33.74 -4.30 -13.13
N LEU A 486 34.66 -3.57 -13.77
CA LEU A 486 34.77 -2.11 -13.65
C LEU A 486 33.53 -1.38 -14.15
N ILE A 487 32.88 -1.84 -15.24
CA ILE A 487 31.60 -1.29 -15.68
C ILE A 487 30.53 -1.48 -14.59
N GLY A 488 30.45 -2.69 -14.01
CA GLY A 488 29.56 -2.96 -12.87
C GLY A 488 29.84 -2.07 -11.65
N PHE A 489 31.12 -1.82 -11.36
CA PHE A 489 31.53 -0.90 -10.30
C PHE A 489 31.08 0.54 -10.56
N VAL A 490 31.23 1.03 -11.80
CA VAL A 490 30.78 2.39 -12.17
C VAL A 490 29.25 2.52 -12.00
N ILE A 491 28.48 1.53 -12.46
CA ILE A 491 27.03 1.49 -12.25
C ILE A 491 26.71 1.56 -10.75
N ASN A 492 27.41 0.77 -9.93
CA ASN A 492 27.24 0.76 -8.48
C ASN A 492 27.62 2.06 -7.78
N LEU A 493 28.67 2.71 -8.25
CA LEU A 493 29.13 3.96 -7.68
C LEU A 493 28.07 5.04 -7.86
N PHE A 494 27.54 5.20 -9.08
CA PHE A 494 26.51 6.19 -9.36
C PHE A 494 25.16 5.84 -8.71
N SER A 495 24.70 4.59 -8.86
CA SER A 495 23.44 4.15 -8.24
C SER A 495 23.50 4.15 -6.71
N GLY A 496 24.61 3.70 -6.13
CA GLY A 496 24.82 3.71 -4.68
C GLY A 496 24.91 5.13 -4.12
N THR A 497 25.53 6.05 -4.86
CA THR A 497 25.51 7.49 -4.50
C THR A 497 24.09 8.04 -4.56
N ALA A 498 23.31 7.75 -5.60
CA ALA A 498 21.93 8.19 -5.71
C ALA A 498 21.03 7.63 -4.59
N LEU A 499 21.18 6.35 -4.23
CA LEU A 499 20.50 5.76 -3.07
C LEU A 499 20.91 6.43 -1.76
N PHE A 500 22.20 6.70 -1.58
CA PHE A 500 22.70 7.43 -0.43
C PHE A 500 22.06 8.83 -0.35
N LEU A 501 22.01 9.57 -1.46
CA LEU A 501 21.39 10.89 -1.48
C LEU A 501 19.88 10.84 -1.18
N GLY A 502 19.16 9.76 -1.49
CA GLY A 502 17.75 9.64 -1.13
C GLY A 502 17.48 9.57 0.38
N ASN A 503 18.44 9.04 1.15
CA ASN A 503 18.32 8.84 2.60
C ASN A 503 19.67 8.96 3.32
N ALA A 504 20.37 10.08 3.10
CA ALA A 504 21.77 10.27 3.48
C ALA A 504 21.97 10.29 4.99
N VAL A 505 21.04 10.89 5.75
CA VAL A 505 21.12 10.97 7.21
C VAL A 505 21.02 9.58 7.81
N GLU A 506 20.00 8.81 7.42
CA GLU A 506 19.77 7.46 7.94
C GLU A 506 20.94 6.53 7.60
N LEU A 507 21.37 6.51 6.34
CA LEU A 507 22.47 5.65 5.91
C LEU A 507 23.81 6.06 6.53
N TYR A 508 24.05 7.35 6.76
CA TYR A 508 25.28 7.81 7.39
C TYR A 508 25.43 7.33 8.83
N TYR A 509 24.35 7.29 9.62
CA TYR A 509 24.38 6.83 11.01
C TYR A 509 24.25 5.32 11.16
N ASN A 510 23.70 4.63 10.16
CA ASN A 510 23.60 3.19 10.14
C ASN A 510 24.98 2.51 10.17
N TRP A 511 25.24 1.73 11.24
CA TRP A 511 26.53 1.07 11.43
C TRP A 511 26.78 -0.04 10.39
N ALA A 512 25.74 -0.75 9.94
CA ALA A 512 25.86 -1.79 8.92
C ALA A 512 26.25 -1.20 7.56
N PHE A 513 25.74 0.00 7.23
CA PHE A 513 26.16 0.74 6.04
C PHE A 513 27.66 1.12 6.10
N ARG A 514 28.15 1.59 7.25
CA ARG A 514 29.58 1.94 7.42
C ARG A 514 30.49 0.72 7.25
N ILE A 515 30.11 -0.41 7.85
CA ILE A 515 30.83 -1.68 7.67
C ILE A 515 30.79 -2.11 6.21
N LYS A 516 29.64 -2.02 5.53
CA LYS A 516 29.52 -2.31 4.10
C LYS A 516 30.51 -1.46 3.29
N LEU A 517 30.54 -0.14 3.50
CA LEU A 517 31.46 0.74 2.76
C LEU A 517 32.93 0.40 3.01
N LEU A 518 33.31 0.12 4.25
CA LEU A 518 34.67 -0.31 4.60
C LEU A 518 35.03 -1.62 3.89
N LEU A 519 34.16 -2.63 3.93
CA LEU A 519 34.38 -3.92 3.28
C LEU A 519 34.42 -3.82 1.75
N VAL A 520 33.64 -2.92 1.15
CA VAL A 520 33.70 -2.64 -0.30
C VAL A 520 35.05 -2.04 -0.67
N VAL A 521 35.55 -1.05 0.07
CA VAL A 521 36.87 -0.43 -0.19
C VAL A 521 37.99 -1.47 -0.05
N ILE A 522 37.98 -2.26 1.02
CA ILE A 522 38.95 -3.35 1.22
C ILE A 522 38.85 -4.37 0.09
N GLY A 523 37.64 -4.83 -0.23
CA GLY A 523 37.38 -5.78 -1.30
C GLY A 523 37.90 -5.29 -2.65
N LEU A 524 37.70 -4.02 -2.99
CA LEU A 524 38.22 -3.39 -4.21
C LEU A 524 39.74 -3.37 -4.26
N ILE A 525 40.41 -2.94 -3.18
CA ILE A 525 41.88 -2.86 -3.11
C ILE A 525 42.49 -4.25 -3.26
N ILE A 526 42.00 -5.22 -2.49
CA ILE A 526 42.52 -6.59 -2.50
C ILE A 526 42.28 -7.24 -3.87
N THR A 527 41.08 -7.09 -4.44
CA THR A 527 40.75 -7.66 -5.75
C THR A 527 41.60 -7.01 -6.86
N TRP A 528 41.83 -5.70 -6.80
CA TRP A 528 42.70 -5.01 -7.76
C TRP A 528 44.15 -5.52 -7.68
N GLN A 529 44.69 -5.69 -6.48
CA GLN A 529 46.02 -6.29 -6.27
C GLN A 529 46.09 -7.74 -6.78
N LEU A 530 45.03 -8.52 -6.54
CA LEU A 530 44.91 -9.89 -7.00
C LEU A 530 44.92 -9.97 -8.52
N VAL A 531 44.09 -9.17 -9.19
CA VAL A 531 44.02 -9.12 -10.66
C VAL A 531 45.35 -8.67 -11.25
N ARG A 532 45.99 -7.62 -10.69
CA ARG A 532 47.30 -7.14 -11.15
C ARG A 532 48.42 -8.17 -10.99
N SER A 533 48.31 -9.05 -9.99
CA SER A 533 49.25 -10.16 -9.80
C SER A 533 48.96 -11.31 -10.76
N CYS A 534 47.69 -11.63 -11.00
CA CYS A 534 47.25 -12.66 -11.94
C CYS A 534 47.64 -12.32 -13.39
N THR A 535 47.61 -11.04 -13.79
CA THR A 535 48.04 -10.63 -15.14
C THR A 535 49.53 -10.80 -15.38
N LYS A 536 50.34 -10.84 -14.33
CA LYS A 536 51.80 -11.03 -14.41
C LYS A 536 52.22 -12.50 -14.38
N GLN A 537 51.38 -13.39 -13.87
CA GLN A 537 51.70 -14.83 -13.76
C GLN A 537 51.17 -15.58 -14.98
N THR A 538 52.09 -16.21 -15.74
CA THR A 538 51.73 -16.93 -16.97
C THR A 538 51.55 -18.43 -16.78
N ASN A 539 52.12 -19.05 -15.74
CA ASN A 539 52.13 -20.52 -15.55
C ASN A 539 52.01 -21.00 -14.09
N ASP A 540 51.68 -20.14 -13.12
CA ASP A 540 51.59 -20.50 -11.70
C ASP A 540 50.15 -20.85 -11.29
N ASN A 541 49.97 -21.84 -10.42
CA ASN A 541 48.66 -22.24 -9.87
C ASN A 541 48.07 -21.19 -8.91
N GLY A 542 48.81 -20.11 -8.64
CA GLY A 542 48.37 -19.01 -7.79
C GLY A 542 48.51 -19.30 -6.29
N ASP A 543 49.37 -20.26 -5.91
CA ASP A 543 49.48 -20.75 -4.52
C ASP A 543 49.88 -19.64 -3.54
N GLY A 544 50.73 -18.70 -3.96
CA GLY A 544 51.07 -17.50 -3.18
C GLY A 544 49.96 -16.44 -3.08
N LEU A 545 48.93 -16.52 -3.93
CA LEU A 545 47.83 -15.55 -4.00
C LEU A 545 46.55 -16.04 -3.29
N ARG A 546 46.49 -17.30 -2.89
CA ARG A 546 45.37 -17.91 -2.14
C ARG A 546 44.94 -17.11 -0.90
N PRO A 547 45.83 -16.66 0.00
CA PRO A 547 45.41 -15.89 1.18
C PRO A 547 44.77 -14.55 0.79
N LEU A 548 45.30 -13.90 -0.25
CA LEU A 548 44.75 -12.65 -0.77
C LEU A 548 43.35 -12.87 -1.37
N ALA A 549 43.16 -13.96 -2.12
CA ALA A 549 41.87 -14.34 -2.69
C ALA A 549 40.82 -14.69 -1.62
N LEU A 550 41.22 -15.36 -0.54
CA LEU A 550 40.33 -15.66 0.59
C LEU A 550 39.88 -14.38 1.32
N LEU A 551 40.81 -13.44 1.55
CA LEU A 551 40.48 -12.15 2.16
C LEU A 551 39.54 -11.31 1.29
N ALA A 552 39.74 -11.29 -0.03
CA ALA A 552 38.83 -10.64 -0.97
C ALA A 552 37.44 -11.27 -0.92
N LEU A 553 37.36 -12.60 -0.94
CA LEU A 553 36.11 -13.35 -0.89
C LEU A 553 35.32 -13.06 0.40
N LEU A 554 35.99 -13.08 1.55
CA LEU A 554 35.37 -12.71 2.83
C LEU A 554 34.89 -11.25 2.85
N SER A 555 35.67 -10.34 2.28
CA SER A 555 35.30 -8.91 2.20
C SER A 555 34.04 -8.70 1.36
N TRP A 556 33.96 -9.34 0.19
CA TRP A 556 32.80 -9.24 -0.70
C TRP A 556 31.53 -9.88 -0.13
N ILE A 557 31.65 -11.07 0.46
CA ILE A 557 30.52 -11.74 1.13
C ILE A 557 30.04 -10.89 2.31
N GLY A 558 30.97 -10.39 3.13
CA GLY A 558 30.66 -9.50 4.24
C GLY A 558 29.95 -8.22 3.79
N ALA A 559 30.36 -7.62 2.66
CA ALA A 559 29.69 -6.45 2.10
C ALA A 559 28.26 -6.74 1.62
N ILE A 560 28.00 -7.92 1.04
CA ILE A 560 26.64 -8.34 0.64
C ILE A 560 25.76 -8.52 1.88
N VAL A 561 26.28 -9.23 2.90
CA VAL A 561 25.55 -9.48 4.15
C VAL A 561 25.26 -8.15 4.86
N ALA A 562 26.26 -7.30 5.05
CA ALA A 562 26.10 -5.98 5.65
C ALA A 562 25.08 -5.13 4.87
N GLY A 563 25.09 -5.21 3.53
CA GLY A 563 24.10 -4.54 2.68
C GLY A 563 22.66 -5.01 2.90
N ARG A 564 22.43 -6.30 3.20
CA ARG A 564 21.11 -6.80 3.56
C ARG A 564 20.70 -6.38 4.98
N LEU A 565 21.65 -6.27 5.91
CA LEU A 565 21.38 -5.89 7.30
C LEU A 565 20.95 -4.43 7.46
N ILE A 566 21.27 -3.54 6.50
CA ILE A 566 20.84 -2.13 6.52
C ILE A 566 19.31 -2.00 6.72
N GLY A 567 18.50 -2.87 6.09
CA GLY A 567 17.04 -2.81 6.19
C GLY A 567 16.45 -3.37 7.49
N TYR A 568 17.27 -3.95 8.37
CA TYR A 568 16.83 -4.58 9.62
C TYR A 568 17.40 -3.91 10.86
N MET A 569 18.50 -3.17 10.72
CA MET A 569 19.23 -2.59 11.84
C MET A 569 19.43 -1.12 11.55
N GLY A 570 18.57 -0.30 12.16
CA GLY A 570 18.65 1.16 12.21
C GLY A 570 19.72 1.61 13.19
#